data_AF-A0A933KIV3-F1
#
_entry.id   AF-A0A933KIV3-F1
#
_cell.length_a   1.000
_cell.length_b   1.000
_cell.length_c   1.000
_cell.angle_alpha   90.00
_cell.angle_beta   90.00
_cell.angle_gamma   90.00
#
_symmetry.space_group_name_H-M   'P 1'
#
loop_
_entity.id
_entity.type
_entity.pdbx_description
1 polymer ?
#
loop_
_entity_poly.entity_id
_entity_poly.type
_entity_poly.pdbx_seq_one_letter_code
_entity_poly.pdbx_strand_id
1 'polypeptide(L)'
;MRFTAQEEYGLRCLLQIAREPGEFMTITEIAKREGLTSAYVAKLMRALRKAGLVKSIRGQKGGFRLATSPERINVGEVLASLGGRLYTKDFCGRYTGNEQICTHSLECSIRSLWMTLDLAVQRALSGITLKHMLNGAMIEGVHLALVALSSGAPEPLPGAA
;
A
#
# COMPACT_ATOMS: atom_id res chain seq x y z
N MET A 1 7.91 1.10 0.70
CA MET A 1 7.01 0.68 -0.36
C MET A 1 7.93 0.20 -1.40
N ARG A 2 7.75 -1.05 -1.77
CA ARG A 2 8.60 -1.76 -2.72
C ARG A 2 7.65 -2.41 -3.69
N PHE A 3 8.05 -2.53 -4.94
CA PHE A 3 7.27 -3.27 -5.91
C PHE A 3 7.91 -4.63 -6.05
N THR A 4 7.48 -5.57 -5.20
CA THR A 4 7.88 -6.96 -5.24
C THR A 4 6.67 -7.86 -5.45
N ALA A 5 6.92 -9.16 -5.58
CA ALA A 5 5.88 -10.18 -5.56
C ALA A 5 4.89 -10.01 -4.38
N GLN A 6 5.35 -9.58 -3.21
CA GLN A 6 4.49 -9.45 -2.04
C GLN A 6 3.38 -8.41 -2.20
N GLU A 7 3.71 -7.26 -2.80
CA GLU A 7 2.75 -6.18 -3.02
C GLU A 7 1.76 -6.53 -4.13
N GLU A 8 2.26 -7.09 -5.24
CA GLU A 8 1.45 -7.54 -6.36
C GLU A 8 0.44 -8.61 -5.92
N TYR A 9 0.93 -9.69 -5.29
CA TYR A 9 0.06 -10.78 -4.88
C TYR A 9 -0.86 -10.39 -3.72
N GLY A 10 -0.43 -9.49 -2.83
CA GLY A 10 -1.29 -8.98 -1.76
C GLY A 10 -2.46 -8.16 -2.31
N LEU A 11 -2.22 -7.30 -3.31
CA LEU A 11 -3.28 -6.56 -4.00
C LEU A 11 -4.23 -7.48 -4.74
N ARG A 12 -3.71 -8.48 -5.46
CA ARG A 12 -4.53 -9.48 -6.16
C ARG A 12 -5.43 -10.25 -5.19
N CYS A 13 -4.89 -10.71 -4.05
CA CYS A 13 -5.68 -11.35 -2.99
C CYS A 13 -6.79 -10.43 -2.47
N LEU A 14 -6.49 -9.15 -2.25
CA LEU A 14 -7.46 -8.17 -1.78
C LEU A 14 -8.57 -7.91 -2.82
N LEU A 15 -8.22 -7.87 -4.10
CA LEU A 15 -9.17 -7.73 -5.21
C LEU A 15 -10.10 -8.93 -5.34
N GLN A 16 -9.63 -10.16 -5.10
CA GLN A 16 -10.52 -11.33 -5.11
C GLN A 16 -11.63 -11.21 -4.09
N ILE A 17 -11.28 -10.79 -2.87
CA ILE A 17 -12.24 -10.59 -1.79
C ILE A 17 -13.17 -9.42 -2.12
N ALA A 18 -12.64 -8.36 -2.74
CA ALA A 18 -13.41 -7.18 -3.08
C ALA A 18 -14.44 -7.41 -4.21
N ARG A 19 -14.21 -8.40 -5.09
CA ARG A 19 -15.14 -8.79 -6.16
C ARG A 19 -16.37 -9.54 -5.66
N GLU A 20 -16.30 -10.17 -4.49
CA GLU A 20 -17.41 -10.90 -3.87
C GLU A 20 -17.82 -10.23 -2.54
N PRO A 21 -18.39 -9.01 -2.60
CA PRO A 21 -18.76 -8.28 -1.41
C PRO A 21 -19.83 -9.04 -0.61
N GLY A 22 -19.60 -9.22 0.69
CA GLY A 22 -20.53 -9.87 1.62
C GLY A 22 -20.17 -11.31 1.97
N GLU A 23 -19.42 -11.99 1.10
CA GLU A 23 -18.97 -13.36 1.33
C GLU A 23 -17.59 -13.41 2.03
N PHE A 24 -17.37 -14.47 2.79
CA PHE A 24 -16.05 -14.78 3.33
C PHE A 24 -15.32 -15.71 2.38
N MET A 25 -14.06 -15.37 2.06
CA MET A 25 -13.22 -16.22 1.21
C MET A 25 -12.12 -16.87 2.03
N THR A 26 -12.01 -18.19 1.94
CA THR A 26 -10.97 -18.97 2.61
C THR A 26 -9.60 -18.75 1.96
N ILE A 27 -8.54 -19.06 2.70
CA ILE A 27 -7.17 -19.06 2.16
C ILE A 27 -7.05 -19.99 0.96
N THR A 28 -7.68 -21.17 1.01
CA THR A 28 -7.62 -22.17 -0.05
C THR A 28 -8.30 -21.67 -1.33
N GLU A 29 -9.44 -20.98 -1.22
CA GLU A 29 -10.11 -20.39 -2.37
C GLU A 29 -9.29 -19.26 -3.00
N ILE A 30 -8.77 -18.34 -2.19
CA ILE A 30 -7.89 -17.25 -2.68
C ILE A 30 -6.66 -17.85 -3.36
N ALA A 31 -6.01 -18.83 -2.73
CA ALA A 31 -4.84 -19.53 -3.26
C ALA A 31 -5.12 -20.17 -4.63
N LYS A 32 -6.25 -20.87 -4.76
CA LYS A 32 -6.68 -21.48 -6.02
C LYS A 32 -6.92 -20.43 -7.12
N ARG A 33 -7.60 -19.34 -6.80
CA ARG A 33 -7.93 -18.26 -7.77
C ARG A 33 -6.70 -17.51 -8.23
N GLU A 34 -5.71 -17.34 -7.35
CA GLU A 34 -4.50 -16.58 -7.63
C GLU A 34 -3.33 -17.44 -8.14
N GLY A 35 -3.46 -18.77 -8.12
CA GLY A 35 -2.38 -19.69 -8.48
C GLY A 35 -1.22 -19.64 -7.49
N LEU A 36 -1.50 -19.43 -6.21
CA LEU A 36 -0.51 -19.29 -5.14
C LEU A 36 -0.62 -20.43 -4.15
N THR A 37 0.43 -20.64 -3.35
CA THR A 37 0.36 -21.59 -2.24
C THR A 37 -0.48 -21.03 -1.08
N SER A 38 -1.24 -21.89 -0.41
CA SER A 38 -2.04 -21.49 0.77
C SER A 38 -1.19 -20.86 1.87
N ALA A 39 0.05 -21.36 2.08
CA ALA A 39 0.97 -20.80 3.06
C ALA A 39 1.34 -19.34 2.74
N TYR A 40 1.55 -19.02 1.46
CA TYR A 40 1.90 -17.67 1.06
C TYR A 40 0.70 -16.72 1.12
N VAL A 41 -0.48 -17.15 0.67
CA VAL A 41 -1.73 -16.41 0.86
C VAL A 41 -1.98 -16.15 2.34
N ALA A 42 -1.80 -17.15 3.22
CA ALA A 42 -1.93 -16.97 4.66
C ALA A 42 -1.01 -15.86 5.21
N LYS A 43 0.25 -15.79 4.72
CA LYS A 43 1.20 -14.72 5.07
C LYS A 43 0.67 -13.35 4.64
N LEU A 44 0.22 -13.21 3.40
CA LEU A 44 -0.32 -11.96 2.84
C LEU A 44 -1.57 -11.51 3.60
N MET A 45 -2.54 -12.41 3.77
CA MET A 45 -3.79 -12.14 4.48
C MET A 45 -3.56 -11.78 5.95
N ARG A 46 -2.53 -12.34 6.60
CA ARG A 46 -2.13 -11.94 7.95
C ARG A 46 -1.62 -10.50 8.00
N ALA A 47 -0.81 -10.08 7.03
CA ALA A 47 -0.31 -8.70 6.95
C ALA A 47 -1.47 -7.71 6.73
N LEU A 48 -2.32 -7.99 5.74
CA LEU A 48 -3.50 -7.17 5.44
C LEU A 48 -4.46 -7.09 6.64
N ARG A 49 -4.65 -8.18 7.38
CA ARG A 49 -5.48 -8.19 8.60
C ARG A 49 -4.87 -7.32 9.71
N LYS A 50 -3.55 -7.41 9.93
CA LYS A 50 -2.87 -6.57 10.93
C LYS A 50 -2.99 -5.09 10.60
N ALA A 51 -3.05 -4.74 9.32
CA ALA A 51 -3.27 -3.39 8.84
C ALA A 51 -4.76 -2.95 8.90
N GLY A 52 -5.67 -3.83 9.34
CA GLY A 52 -7.09 -3.51 9.43
C GLY A 52 -7.81 -3.45 8.08
N LEU A 53 -7.18 -3.92 7.00
CA LEU A 53 -7.76 -3.90 5.64
C LEU A 53 -8.78 -5.02 5.42
N VAL A 54 -8.60 -6.13 6.14
CA VAL A 54 -9.49 -7.30 6.10
C VAL A 54 -9.85 -7.77 7.50
N LYS A 55 -11.03 -8.38 7.62
CA LYS A 55 -11.50 -9.09 8.81
C LYS A 55 -11.41 -10.59 8.54
N SER A 56 -11.17 -11.37 9.61
CA SER A 56 -11.10 -12.83 9.51
C SER A 56 -12.04 -13.49 10.52
N ILE A 57 -12.78 -14.51 10.09
CA ILE A 57 -13.55 -15.40 10.98
C ILE A 57 -12.94 -16.80 10.93
N ARG A 58 -12.88 -17.50 12.07
CA ARG A 58 -12.42 -18.89 12.17
C ARG A 58 -13.59 -19.87 12.01
N GLY A 59 -13.28 -21.11 11.65
CA GLY A 59 -14.25 -22.21 11.53
C GLY A 59 -14.46 -22.64 10.07
N GLN A 60 -15.28 -23.67 9.84
CA GLN A 60 -15.53 -24.23 8.50
C GLN A 60 -16.13 -23.24 7.51
N LYS A 61 -16.95 -22.29 7.99
CA LYS A 61 -17.50 -21.17 7.19
C LYS A 61 -16.72 -19.86 7.39
N GLY A 62 -15.51 -19.97 7.95
CA GLY A 62 -14.63 -18.84 8.17
C GLY A 62 -13.93 -18.40 6.90
N GLY A 63 -13.10 -17.37 7.00
CA GLY A 63 -12.40 -16.80 5.86
C GLY A 63 -12.08 -15.33 6.08
N PHE A 64 -11.83 -14.63 4.99
CA PHE A 64 -11.48 -13.23 4.96
C PHE A 64 -12.51 -12.43 4.16
N ARG A 65 -12.78 -11.22 4.62
CA ARG A 65 -13.57 -10.21 3.91
C ARG A 65 -12.95 -8.84 4.10
N LEU A 66 -13.29 -7.87 3.25
CA LEU A 66 -12.87 -6.49 3.48
C LEU A 66 -13.38 -5.96 4.83
N ALA A 67 -12.56 -5.16 5.49
CA ALA A 67 -12.93 -4.56 6.77
C ALA A 67 -13.93 -3.41 6.62
N THR A 68 -13.87 -2.70 5.48
CA THR A 68 -14.66 -1.55 5.07
C THR A 68 -14.95 -1.61 3.56
N SER A 69 -15.70 -0.64 3.02
CA SER A 69 -16.03 -0.61 1.58
C SER A 69 -14.78 -0.33 0.71
N PRO A 70 -14.71 -0.84 -0.54
CA PRO A 70 -13.55 -0.64 -1.43
C PRO A 70 -13.19 0.82 -1.70
N GLU A 71 -14.16 1.74 -1.63
CA GLU A 71 -13.98 3.20 -1.81
C GLU A 71 -13.16 3.82 -0.68
N ARG A 72 -13.13 3.18 0.50
CA ARG A 72 -12.41 3.66 1.69
C ARG A 72 -11.04 3.01 1.85
N ILE A 73 -10.65 2.12 0.95
CA ILE A 73 -9.36 1.42 1.01
C ILE A 73 -8.40 2.06 0.00
N ASN A 74 -7.46 2.86 0.50
CA ASN A 74 -6.44 3.50 -0.33
C ASN A 74 -5.35 2.49 -0.75
N VAL A 75 -4.99 2.48 -2.03
CA VAL A 75 -3.99 1.54 -2.58
C VAL A 75 -2.58 1.81 -2.03
N GLY A 76 -2.22 3.07 -1.81
CA GLY A 76 -0.96 3.44 -1.17
C GLY A 76 -0.83 2.88 0.26
N GLU A 77 -1.93 2.85 1.03
CA GLU A 77 -1.93 2.21 2.35
C GLU A 77 -1.79 0.69 2.27
N VAL A 78 -2.45 0.05 1.30
CA VAL A 78 -2.29 -1.39 1.05
C VAL A 78 -0.83 -1.71 0.74
N LEU A 79 -0.22 -0.99 -0.21
CA LEU A 79 1.18 -1.17 -0.59
C LEU A 79 2.13 -0.89 0.58
N ALA A 80 1.84 0.14 1.39
CA ALA A 80 2.62 0.47 2.58
C ALA A 80 2.52 -0.62 3.66
N SER A 81 1.36 -1.25 3.81
CA SER A 81 1.15 -2.33 4.78
C SER A 81 1.90 -3.62 4.43
N LEU A 82 2.11 -3.85 3.13
CA LEU A 82 2.83 -5.02 2.62
C LEU A 82 4.34 -4.76 2.58
N GLY A 83 4.78 -3.64 2.00
CA GLY A 83 6.19 -3.38 1.70
C GLY A 83 6.85 -2.25 2.51
N GLY A 84 6.17 -1.71 3.53
CA GLY A 84 6.59 -0.52 4.27
C GLY A 84 6.43 0.77 3.46
N ARG A 85 6.94 1.91 3.94
CA ARG A 85 7.03 3.19 3.17
C ARG A 85 8.34 3.30 2.39
N LEU A 86 8.35 4.06 1.28
CA LEU A 86 9.53 4.13 0.40
C LEU A 86 10.66 4.84 1.15
N TYR A 87 10.30 5.89 1.88
CA TYR A 87 11.17 6.57 2.81
C TYR A 87 10.57 6.63 4.23
N THR A 88 11.42 6.56 5.25
CA THR A 88 11.09 6.75 6.67
C THR A 88 12.13 7.66 7.31
N LYS A 89 11.83 8.27 8.46
CA LYS A 89 12.77 9.18 9.14
C LYS A 89 14.10 8.50 9.49
N ASP A 90 14.03 7.21 9.79
CA ASP A 90 15.12 6.30 10.12
C ASP A 90 15.87 5.75 8.89
N PHE A 91 15.41 6.01 7.66
CA PHE A 91 15.99 5.42 6.44
C PHE A 91 17.48 5.70 6.30
N CYS A 92 17.90 6.97 6.41
CA CYS A 92 19.31 7.35 6.29
C CYS A 92 20.19 6.76 7.40
N GLY A 93 19.62 6.50 8.58
CA GLY A 93 20.34 5.89 9.71
C GLY A 93 20.81 4.45 9.45
N ARG A 94 20.29 3.82 8.38
CA ARG A 94 20.71 2.48 7.95
C ARG A 94 21.93 2.49 7.02
N TYR A 95 22.37 3.67 6.61
CA TYR A 95 23.41 3.88 5.59
C TYR A 95 24.46 4.89 6.08
N THR A 96 24.93 4.71 7.31
CA THR A 96 25.97 5.56 7.93
C THR A 96 27.39 5.23 7.47
N GLY A 97 27.57 4.15 6.70
CA GLY A 97 28.89 3.62 6.35
C GLY A 97 29.50 2.89 7.55
N ASN A 98 30.78 3.15 7.81
CA ASN A 98 31.48 2.59 8.98
C ASN A 98 31.30 3.46 10.25
N GLU A 99 30.50 4.52 10.17
CA GLU A 99 30.28 5.47 11.26
C GLU A 99 28.99 5.18 12.03
N GLN A 100 28.88 5.73 13.24
CA GLN A 100 27.64 5.67 14.04
C GLN A 100 26.55 6.60 13.51
N ILE A 101 26.95 7.73 12.92
CA ILE A 101 26.05 8.73 12.33
C ILE A 101 26.53 9.02 10.92
N CYS A 102 25.59 9.22 9.99
CA CYS A 102 25.92 9.59 8.62
C CYS A 102 26.80 10.85 8.59
N THR A 103 27.91 10.78 7.86
CA THR A 103 28.85 11.91 7.63
C THR A 103 28.17 13.11 6.96
N HIS A 104 27.05 12.90 6.28
CA HIS A 104 26.20 13.93 5.66
C HIS A 104 24.96 14.25 6.53
N SER A 105 25.04 14.13 7.85
CA SER A 105 23.87 14.35 8.73
C SER A 105 23.30 15.78 8.62
N LEU A 106 24.17 16.79 8.51
CA LEU A 106 23.78 18.21 8.45
C LEU A 106 23.24 18.62 7.07
N GLU A 107 24.02 18.42 6.00
CA GLU A 107 23.65 18.81 4.63
C GLU A 107 23.76 17.60 3.70
N CYS A 108 22.62 17.14 3.19
CA CYS A 108 22.57 15.98 2.31
C CYS A 108 21.49 16.18 1.24
N SER A 109 21.91 16.56 0.03
CA SER A 109 21.04 16.70 -1.13
C SER A 109 20.32 15.39 -1.49
N ILE A 110 20.96 14.24 -1.23
CA ILE A 110 20.39 12.90 -1.44
C ILE A 110 19.20 12.66 -0.51
N ARG A 111 19.24 13.15 0.74
CA ARG A 111 18.11 13.05 1.68
C ARG A 111 16.89 13.78 1.13
N SER A 112 17.10 15.01 0.66
CA SER A 112 16.04 15.81 0.04
C SER A 112 15.47 15.15 -1.21
N LEU A 113 16.32 14.54 -2.05
CA LEU A 113 15.87 13.74 -3.21
C LEU A 113 14.96 12.58 -2.77
N TRP A 114 15.35 11.78 -1.78
CA TRP A 114 14.54 10.65 -1.32
C TRP A 114 13.20 11.08 -0.72
N MET A 115 13.19 12.15 0.07
CA MET A 115 11.95 12.73 0.61
C MET A 115 11.03 13.22 -0.51
N THR A 116 11.60 13.82 -1.56
CA THR A 116 10.84 14.34 -2.70
C THR A 116 10.21 13.19 -3.51
N LEU A 117 10.97 12.11 -3.75
CA LEU A 117 10.47 10.92 -4.44
C LEU A 117 9.36 10.23 -3.65
N ASP A 118 9.53 10.05 -2.34
CA ASP A 118 8.51 9.47 -1.47
C ASP A 118 7.23 10.32 -1.47
N LEU A 119 7.35 11.65 -1.40
CA LEU A 119 6.20 12.55 -1.48
C LEU A 119 5.47 12.46 -2.82
N ALA A 120 6.20 12.45 -3.94
CA ALA A 120 5.62 12.33 -5.27
C ALA A 120 4.83 11.03 -5.42
N VAL A 121 5.41 9.92 -4.96
CA VAL A 121 4.78 8.60 -4.98
C VAL A 121 3.55 8.54 -4.08
N GLN A 122 3.63 9.08 -2.86
CA GLN A 122 2.48 9.13 -1.95
C GLN A 122 1.33 9.95 -2.56
N ARG A 123 1.61 11.09 -3.18
CA ARG A 123 0.60 11.91 -3.86
C ARG A 123 -0.05 11.17 -5.01
N ALA A 124 0.73 10.51 -5.86
CA ALA A 124 0.20 9.74 -6.98
C ALA A 124 -0.78 8.63 -6.53
N LEU A 125 -0.56 8.05 -5.34
CA LEU A 125 -1.40 6.98 -4.80
C LEU A 125 -2.54 7.48 -3.90
N SER A 126 -2.50 8.74 -3.44
CA SER A 126 -3.46 9.30 -2.45
C SER A 126 -4.92 9.26 -2.93
N GLY A 127 -5.16 9.41 -4.23
CA GLY A 127 -6.49 9.36 -4.83
C GLY A 127 -6.92 7.96 -5.32
N ILE A 128 -6.05 6.95 -5.23
CA ILE A 128 -6.34 5.63 -5.82
C ILE A 128 -6.89 4.70 -4.74
N THR A 129 -8.12 4.25 -4.94
CA THR A 129 -8.81 3.33 -4.03
C THR A 129 -8.96 1.94 -4.65
N LEU A 130 -9.24 0.94 -3.82
CA LEU A 130 -9.52 -0.41 -4.30
C LEU A 130 -10.72 -0.44 -5.26
N LYS A 131 -11.68 0.48 -5.10
CA LYS A 131 -12.80 0.63 -6.03
C LYS A 131 -12.36 1.02 -7.44
N HIS A 132 -11.41 1.95 -7.58
CA HIS A 132 -10.86 2.33 -8.89
C HIS A 132 -10.24 1.13 -9.61
N MET A 133 -9.57 0.24 -8.87
CA MET A 133 -8.97 -0.98 -9.41
C MET A 133 -10.03 -2.01 -9.84
N LEU A 134 -11.14 -2.15 -9.11
CA LEU A 134 -12.23 -3.06 -9.47
C LEU A 134 -12.90 -2.71 -10.80
N ASN A 135 -13.05 -1.42 -11.08
CA ASN A 135 -13.78 -0.93 -12.25
C ASN A 135 -12.91 -0.89 -13.53
N GLY A 136 -11.64 -1.30 -13.49
CA GLY A 136 -10.71 -1.20 -14.64
C GLY A 136 -10.34 0.24 -15.03
N ALA A 137 -10.90 1.25 -14.35
CA ALA A 137 -10.71 2.68 -14.59
C ALA A 137 -9.41 3.22 -13.96
N MET A 138 -8.33 2.44 -13.99
CA MET A 138 -7.02 2.87 -13.47
C MET A 138 -6.50 4.09 -14.24
N ILE A 139 -6.80 4.20 -15.55
CA ILE A 139 -6.28 5.30 -16.39
C ILE A 139 -6.91 6.64 -16.00
N GLU A 140 -8.20 6.70 -15.68
CA GLU A 140 -8.84 7.95 -15.25
C GLU A 140 -8.35 8.41 -13.87
N GLY A 141 -8.22 7.50 -12.90
CA GLY A 141 -7.74 7.83 -11.56
C GLY A 141 -6.28 8.27 -11.53
N VAL A 142 -5.42 7.60 -12.31
CA VAL A 142 -4.00 7.98 -12.46
C VAL A 142 -3.87 9.28 -13.26
N HIS A 143 -4.66 9.47 -14.32
CA HIS A 143 -4.66 10.71 -15.08
C HIS A 143 -5.11 11.89 -14.21
N LEU A 144 -6.17 11.75 -13.41
CA LEU A 144 -6.64 12.78 -12.49
C LEU A 144 -5.59 13.11 -11.42
N ALA A 145 -4.93 12.09 -10.86
CA ALA A 145 -3.83 12.27 -9.90
C ALA A 145 -2.61 12.96 -10.53
N LEU A 146 -2.24 12.60 -11.77
CA LEU A 146 -1.15 13.24 -12.51
C LEU A 146 -1.50 14.67 -12.94
N VAL A 147 -2.74 14.95 -13.30
CA VAL A 147 -3.25 16.30 -13.59
C VAL A 147 -3.27 17.16 -12.33
N ALA A 148 -3.67 16.60 -11.18
CA ALA A 148 -3.60 17.29 -9.88
C ALA A 148 -2.14 17.61 -9.49
N LEU A 149 -1.20 16.72 -9.81
CA LEU A 149 0.23 16.94 -9.61
C LEU A 149 0.81 18.02 -10.53
N SER A 150 0.32 18.15 -11.77
CA SER A 150 0.78 19.18 -12.72
C SER A 150 0.14 20.55 -12.52
N SER A 151 -0.99 20.63 -11.81
CA SER A 151 -1.73 21.89 -11.58
C SER A 151 -1.34 22.64 -10.29
N GLY A 152 -0.42 22.10 -9.48
CA GLY A 152 0.41 22.92 -8.59
C GLY A 152 -0.31 23.70 -7.48
N ALA A 153 -1.32 23.14 -6.80
CA ALA A 153 -1.78 23.71 -5.54
C ALA A 153 -0.97 23.12 -4.36
N PRO A 154 -0.11 23.90 -3.67
CA PRO A 154 0.46 23.45 -2.41
C PRO A 154 -0.65 23.42 -1.35
N GLU A 155 -0.99 22.22 -0.88
CA GLU A 155 -1.75 22.05 0.35
C GLU A 155 -0.92 22.67 1.50
N PRO A 156 -1.49 23.56 2.33
CA PRO A 156 -0.73 24.22 3.38
C PRO A 156 -0.26 23.19 4.40
N LEU A 157 1.03 23.26 4.74
CA LEU A 157 1.64 22.43 5.79
C LEU A 157 0.85 22.61 7.11
N PRO A 158 0.45 21.53 7.78
CA PRO A 158 -0.14 21.64 9.11
C PRO A 158 0.94 22.09 10.10
N GLY A 159 0.80 23.31 10.64
CA GLY A 159 1.63 23.81 11.75
C GLY A 159 2.39 25.12 11.54
N ALA A 160 2.00 25.99 10.59
CA ALA A 160 2.47 27.38 10.59
C ALA A 160 1.51 28.26 11.40
N ALA A 161 1.70 28.25 12.73
CA ALA A 161 1.27 29.29 13.66
C ALA A 161 2.36 29.43 14.73
#